data_AF-A0A368F142-F1
#
_entry.id   AF-A0A368F142-F1
#
_cell.length_a   1.000
_cell.length_b   1.000
_cell.length_c   1.000
_cell.angle_alpha   90.00
_cell.angle_beta   90.00
_cell.angle_gamma   90.00
#
_symmetry.space_group_name_H-M   'P 1'
#
loop_
_entity.id
_entity.type
_entity.pdbx_description
1 polymer ?
#
loop_
_entity_poly.entity_id
_entity_poly.type
_entity_poly.pdbx_seq_one_letter_code
_entity_poly.pdbx_strand_id
1 'polypeptide(L)'
;MLVDCCCQQRTYERFYGLLCERFCRLRKEYQTTFEKIACDTYATIHRFDITKLRNMARLVSHLLFTDAISWTIFTDVKLTENDTTSSGRIYLKYIFQELCESMGLAKLYERTSDPTLQTAFAGLFPRDNPQNTRFAINFFTLTGLGGLT
;
A
#
# COMPACT_ATOMS: atom_id res chain seq x y z
N MET A 1 16.24 -8.54 5.93
CA MET A 1 17.41 -7.71 6.30
C MET A 1 17.28 -6.25 5.83
N LEU A 2 17.20 -5.95 4.53
CA LEU A 2 17.07 -4.55 4.04
C LEU A 2 15.78 -3.85 4.49
N VAL A 3 14.64 -4.53 4.32
CA VAL A 3 13.32 -4.04 4.75
C VAL A 3 13.29 -3.84 6.27
N ASP A 4 13.87 -4.79 7.03
CA ASP A 4 13.95 -4.69 8.49
C ASP A 4 14.77 -3.47 8.93
N CYS A 5 15.92 -3.21 8.31
CA CYS A 5 16.72 -2.02 8.57
C CYS A 5 15.92 -0.74 8.30
N CYS A 6 15.20 -0.67 7.17
CA CYS A 6 14.33 0.46 6.86
C CYS A 6 13.23 0.65 7.92
N CYS A 7 12.63 -0.44 8.41
CA CYS A 7 11.57 -0.38 9.40
C CYS A 7 12.05 0.13 10.76
N GLN A 8 13.27 -0.23 11.18
CA GLN A 8 13.84 0.15 12.48
C GLN A 8 14.32 1.60 12.55
N GLN A 9 14.41 2.32 11.43
CA GLN A 9 14.79 3.73 11.45
C GLN A 9 13.76 4.58 12.18
N ARG A 10 14.21 5.65 12.84
CA ARG A 10 13.29 6.61 13.48
C ARG A 10 12.39 7.31 12.45
N THR A 11 12.95 7.58 11.28
CA THR A 11 12.31 8.25 10.14
C THR A 11 12.66 7.52 8.86
N TYR A 12 11.69 7.42 7.94
CA TYR A 12 11.92 6.84 6.63
C TYR A 12 12.99 7.63 5.86
N GLU A 13 13.98 6.92 5.34
CA GLU A 13 15.01 7.47 4.47
C GLU A 13 14.78 6.99 3.04
N ARG A 14 14.71 7.94 2.09
CA ARG A 14 14.50 7.66 0.66
C ARG A 14 15.56 6.72 0.06
N PHE A 15 16.74 6.66 0.68
CA PHE A 15 17.82 5.73 0.31
C PHE A 15 17.34 4.27 0.19
N TYR A 16 16.51 3.80 1.13
CA TYR A 16 16.01 2.42 1.11
C TYR A 16 15.07 2.16 -0.07
N GLY A 17 14.21 3.12 -0.41
CA GLY A 17 13.34 3.05 -1.59
C GLY A 17 14.14 2.91 -2.89
N LEU A 18 15.11 3.79 -3.09
CA LEU A 18 15.98 3.78 -4.28
C LEU A 18 16.80 2.48 -4.39
N LEU A 19 17.30 1.97 -3.26
CA LEU A 19 18.06 0.74 -3.24
C LEU A 19 17.19 -0.47 -3.58
N CYS A 20 16.00 -0.58 -2.97
CA CYS A 20 15.07 -1.68 -3.24
C CYS A 20 14.53 -1.63 -4.68
N GLU A 21 14.22 -0.42 -5.20
CA GLU A 21 13.85 -0.20 -6.60
C GLU A 21 14.94 -0.74 -7.55
N ARG A 22 16.21 -0.45 -7.26
CA ARG A 22 17.33 -0.93 -8.06
C ARG A 22 17.45 -2.45 -8.06
N PHE A 23 17.21 -3.11 -6.93
CA PHE A 23 17.17 -4.58 -6.86
C PHE A 23 16.02 -5.14 -7.70
N CYS A 24 14.80 -4.59 -7.58
CA CYS A 24 13.65 -5.03 -8.36
C CYS A 24 13.89 -4.95 -9.87
N ARG A 25 14.52 -3.85 -10.33
CA ARG A 25 14.86 -3.68 -11.75
C ARG A 25 16.03 -4.54 -12.23
N LEU A 26 16.89 -4.99 -11.32
CA LEU A 26 18.05 -5.82 -11.67
C LEU A 26 17.63 -7.25 -12.02
N ARG A 27 16.74 -7.85 -11.23
CA ARG A 27 16.23 -9.21 -11.47
C ARG A 27 14.79 -9.35 -10.99
N LYS A 28 13.98 -10.05 -11.79
CA LYS A 28 12.58 -10.38 -11.47
C LYS A 28 12.42 -11.16 -10.17
N GLU A 29 13.40 -11.98 -9.80
CA GLU A 29 13.42 -12.71 -8.53
C GLU A 29 13.33 -11.76 -7.32
N TYR A 30 14.02 -10.62 -7.37
CA TYR A 30 13.96 -9.63 -6.31
C TYR A 30 12.59 -8.95 -6.27
N GLN A 31 12.05 -8.57 -7.44
CA GLN A 31 10.71 -8.01 -7.53
C GLN A 31 9.68 -8.94 -6.86
N THR A 32 9.63 -10.21 -7.24
CA THR A 32 8.69 -11.18 -6.66
C THR A 32 8.92 -11.37 -5.16
N THR A 33 10.17 -11.28 -4.70
CA THR A 33 10.49 -11.34 -3.27
C THR A 33 9.95 -10.12 -2.52
N PHE A 34 10.11 -8.90 -3.06
CA PHE A 34 9.57 -7.69 -2.45
C PHE A 34 8.03 -7.65 -2.47
N GLU A 35 7.40 -8.12 -3.55
CA GLU A 35 5.95 -8.29 -3.63
C GLU A 35 5.45 -9.24 -2.53
N LYS A 36 6.10 -10.40 -2.37
CA LYS A 36 5.77 -11.34 -1.30
C LYS A 36 5.94 -10.71 0.09
N ILE A 37 7.03 -9.99 0.32
CA ILE A 37 7.25 -9.28 1.59
C ILE A 37 6.13 -8.27 1.84
N ALA A 38 5.67 -7.53 0.84
CA ALA A 38 4.57 -6.58 0.98
C ALA A 38 3.27 -7.29 1.42
N CYS A 39 2.92 -8.41 0.79
CA CYS A 39 1.77 -9.24 1.17
C CYS A 39 1.90 -9.79 2.61
N ASP A 40 3.04 -10.41 2.92
CA ASP A 40 3.32 -10.99 4.24
C ASP A 40 3.29 -9.93 5.35
N THR A 41 3.74 -8.70 5.03
CA THR A 41 3.70 -7.57 5.96
C THR A 41 2.26 -7.16 6.26
N TYR A 42 1.40 -7.06 5.25
CA TYR A 42 0.00 -6.73 5.48
C TYR A 42 -0.70 -7.79 6.34
N ALA A 43 -0.45 -9.07 6.09
CA ALA A 43 -1.00 -10.18 6.88
C ALA A 43 -0.60 -10.12 8.37
N THR A 44 0.60 -9.63 8.67
CA THR A 44 1.15 -9.56 10.04
C THR A 44 1.19 -8.15 10.62
N ILE A 45 0.51 -7.19 9.98
CA ILE A 45 0.63 -5.75 10.24
C ILE A 45 0.21 -5.32 11.65
N HIS A 46 -0.66 -6.10 12.30
CA HIS A 46 -1.11 -5.87 13.67
C HIS A 46 0.02 -5.98 14.71
N ARG A 47 1.17 -6.57 14.36
CA ARG A 47 2.34 -6.72 15.24
C ARG A 47 3.31 -5.55 15.16
N PHE A 48 3.10 -4.61 14.24
CA PHE A 48 3.99 -3.50 13.99
C PHE A 48 3.61 -2.30 14.85
N ASP A 49 4.60 -1.65 15.43
CA ASP A 49 4.44 -0.34 16.05
C ASP A 49 4.28 0.76 14.99
N ILE A 50 3.76 1.91 15.40
CA ILE A 50 3.40 3.04 14.51
C ILE A 50 4.59 3.50 13.66
N THR A 51 5.81 3.47 14.19
CA THR A 51 7.01 3.91 13.47
C THR A 51 7.33 2.95 12.33
N LYS A 52 7.33 1.64 12.62
CA LYS A 52 7.54 0.61 11.59
C LYS A 52 6.44 0.61 10.53
N LEU A 53 5.17 0.79 10.93
CA LEU A 53 4.05 0.90 9.99
C LEU A 53 4.29 2.02 8.98
N ARG A 54 4.65 3.21 9.47
CA ARG A 54 4.90 4.38 8.63
C ARG A 54 6.09 4.16 7.69
N ASN A 55 7.20 3.65 8.19
CA ASN A 55 8.39 3.43 7.35
C ASN A 55 8.13 2.36 6.29
N MET A 56 7.44 1.28 6.65
CA MET A 56 7.10 0.21 5.71
C MET A 56 6.09 0.68 4.66
N ALA A 57 5.10 1.47 5.05
CA ALA A 57 4.14 2.06 4.12
C ALA A 57 4.84 2.95 3.08
N ARG A 58 5.79 3.79 3.53
CA ARG A 58 6.58 4.64 2.63
C ARG A 58 7.47 3.86 1.68
N LEU A 59 8.11 2.80 2.17
CA LEU A 59 8.93 1.92 1.32
C LEU A 59 8.08 1.26 0.23
N VAL A 60 6.95 0.66 0.60
CA VAL A 60 6.05 -0.01 -0.35
C VAL A 60 5.47 1.01 -1.35
N SER A 61 5.10 2.20 -0.89
CA SER A 61 4.61 3.27 -1.76
C SER A 61 5.66 3.69 -2.78
N HIS A 62 6.94 3.82 -2.37
CA HIS A 62 8.06 4.09 -3.27
C HIS A 62 8.14 3.04 -4.38
N LEU A 63 8.07 1.76 -4.03
CA LEU A 63 8.17 0.68 -5.00
C LEU A 63 6.95 0.65 -5.95
N LEU A 64 5.76 0.99 -5.46
CA LEU A 64 4.54 1.06 -6.26
C LEU A 64 4.56 2.22 -7.28
N PHE A 65 4.86 3.45 -6.84
CA PHE A 65 4.81 4.60 -7.76
C PHE A 65 5.95 4.62 -8.77
N THR A 66 7.05 3.91 -8.50
CA THR A 66 8.17 3.73 -9.43
C THR A 66 8.01 2.52 -10.37
N ASP A 67 6.85 1.85 -10.29
CA ASP A 67 6.53 0.61 -11.00
C ASP A 67 7.60 -0.48 -10.80
N ALA A 68 8.24 -0.51 -9.62
CA ALA A 68 9.25 -1.51 -9.27
C ALA A 68 8.63 -2.83 -8.79
N ILE A 69 7.41 -2.76 -8.25
CA ILE A 69 6.59 -3.92 -7.88
C ILE A 69 5.17 -3.75 -8.43
N SER A 70 4.47 -4.86 -8.60
CA SER A 70 3.10 -4.88 -9.08
C SER A 70 2.09 -4.40 -8.02
N TRP A 71 1.04 -3.73 -8.46
CA TRP A 71 -0.10 -3.33 -7.62
C TRP A 71 -0.98 -4.53 -7.21
N THR A 72 -0.73 -5.71 -7.77
CA THR A 72 -1.41 -6.96 -7.39
C THR A 72 -1.16 -7.37 -5.94
N ILE A 73 -0.21 -6.74 -5.23
CA ILE A 73 -0.02 -6.94 -3.78
C ILE A 73 -1.27 -6.59 -2.95
N PHE A 74 -2.20 -5.81 -3.50
CA PHE A 74 -3.45 -5.46 -2.82
C PHE A 74 -4.56 -6.51 -2.92
N THR A 75 -4.36 -7.60 -3.67
CA THR A 75 -5.42 -8.59 -3.94
C THR A 75 -6.03 -9.18 -2.67
N ASP A 76 -5.22 -9.41 -1.63
CA ASP A 76 -5.69 -9.99 -0.36
C ASP A 76 -6.19 -8.93 0.64
N VAL A 77 -6.12 -7.64 0.29
CA VAL A 77 -6.54 -6.54 1.14
C VAL A 77 -8.05 -6.37 1.06
N LYS A 78 -8.72 -6.52 2.20
CA LYS A 78 -10.17 -6.27 2.35
C LYS A 78 -10.39 -5.07 3.26
N LEU A 79 -10.87 -3.97 2.70
CA LEU A 79 -11.19 -2.74 3.41
C LEU A 79 -12.65 -2.79 3.90
N THR A 80 -12.87 -3.55 4.97
CA THR A 80 -14.18 -3.73 5.60
C THR A 80 -14.06 -3.55 7.12
N GLU A 81 -15.20 -3.38 7.79
CA GLU A 81 -15.21 -3.22 9.24
C GLU A 81 -14.65 -4.45 9.98
N ASN A 82 -14.93 -5.65 9.46
CA ASN A 82 -14.58 -6.93 10.08
C ASN A 82 -13.18 -7.45 9.69
N ASP A 83 -12.75 -7.23 8.45
CA ASP A 83 -11.50 -7.81 7.94
C ASP A 83 -10.30 -6.87 8.12
N THR A 84 -10.51 -5.56 8.29
CA THR A 84 -9.40 -4.61 8.48
C THR A 84 -9.17 -4.25 9.94
N THR A 85 -7.99 -4.59 10.46
CA THR A 85 -7.53 -4.16 11.79
C THR A 85 -7.19 -2.67 11.83
N SER A 86 -7.14 -2.07 13.02
CA SER A 86 -6.73 -0.66 13.20
C SER A 86 -5.33 -0.38 12.64
N SER A 87 -4.37 -1.27 12.84
CA SER A 87 -3.02 -1.15 12.27
C SER A 87 -3.04 -1.24 10.74
N GLY A 88 -3.87 -2.12 10.17
CA GLY A 88 -4.08 -2.22 8.73
C GLY A 88 -4.64 -0.92 8.13
N ARG A 89 -5.62 -0.29 8.81
CA ARG A 89 -6.18 1.00 8.41
C ARG A 89 -5.12 2.11 8.43
N ILE A 90 -4.30 2.17 9.48
CA ILE A 90 -3.20 3.14 9.59
C ILE A 90 -2.16 2.92 8.48
N TYR A 91 -1.81 1.66 8.20
CA TYR A 91 -0.87 1.29 7.15
C TYR A 91 -1.36 1.71 5.76
N LEU A 92 -2.59 1.35 5.40
CA LEU A 92 -3.21 1.75 4.13
C LEU A 92 -3.33 3.26 4.02
N LYS A 93 -3.67 3.95 5.11
CA LYS A 93 -3.71 5.41 5.16
C LYS A 93 -2.36 6.00 4.75
N TYR A 94 -1.27 5.55 5.36
CA TYR A 94 0.08 6.04 5.01
C TYR A 94 0.47 5.70 3.58
N ILE A 95 0.11 4.51 3.08
CA ILE A 95 0.39 4.13 1.69
C ILE A 95 -0.27 5.10 0.72
N PHE A 96 -1.58 5.28 0.83
CA PHE A 96 -2.32 6.08 -0.14
C PHE A 96 -2.00 7.58 -0.03
N GLN A 97 -1.68 8.07 1.17
CA GLN A 97 -1.19 9.44 1.35
C GLN A 97 0.15 9.65 0.65
N GLU A 98 1.12 8.74 0.84
CA GLU A 98 2.45 8.85 0.22
C GLU A 98 2.37 8.69 -1.32
N LEU A 99 1.51 7.79 -1.81
CA LEU A 99 1.25 7.63 -3.24
C LEU A 99 0.65 8.90 -3.84
N CYS A 100 -0.32 9.51 -3.16
CA CYS A 100 -0.93 10.77 -3.62
C CYS A 100 0.09 11.92 -3.61
N GLU A 101 0.96 11.99 -2.59
CA GLU A 101 2.03 12.99 -2.51
C GLU A 101 3.05 12.82 -3.64
N SER A 102 3.36 11.57 -4.03
CA SER A 102 4.38 11.26 -5.05
C SER A 102 3.86 11.35 -6.49
N MET A 103 2.62 10.89 -6.75
CA MET A 103 2.06 10.80 -8.11
C MET A 103 1.03 11.90 -8.42
N GLY A 104 0.43 12.48 -7.39
CA GLY A 104 -0.77 13.31 -7.51
C GLY A 104 -2.06 12.50 -7.60
N LEU A 105 -3.18 13.10 -7.18
CA LEU A 105 -4.49 12.44 -7.11
C LEU A 105 -4.98 11.94 -8.47
N ALA A 106 -4.79 12.72 -9.55
CA ALA A 106 -5.27 12.37 -10.87
C ALA A 106 -4.63 11.07 -11.41
N LYS A 107 -3.30 10.95 -11.30
CA LYS A 107 -2.58 9.74 -11.72
C LYS A 107 -2.90 8.54 -10.83
N LEU A 108 -3.05 8.79 -9.53
CA LEU A 108 -3.45 7.73 -8.60
C LEU A 108 -4.85 7.20 -8.94
N TYR A 109 -5.80 8.09 -9.23
CA TYR A 109 -7.15 7.72 -9.67
C TYR A 109 -7.15 6.90 -10.96
N GLU A 110 -6.35 7.32 -11.95
CA GLU A 110 -6.18 6.58 -13.21
C GLU A 110 -5.66 5.15 -12.94
N ARG A 111 -4.65 5.01 -12.07
CA ARG A 111 -4.10 3.70 -11.69
C ARG A 111 -5.10 2.83 -10.93
N THR A 112 -5.85 3.39 -9.98
CA THR A 112 -6.87 2.62 -9.24
C THR A 112 -8.08 2.26 -10.09
N SER A 113 -8.33 3.02 -11.16
CA SER A 113 -9.43 2.79 -12.11
C SER A 113 -9.04 1.91 -13.29
N ASP A 114 -7.77 1.47 -13.36
CA ASP A 114 -7.28 0.62 -14.45
C ASP A 114 -8.09 -0.70 -14.52
N PRO A 115 -8.73 -1.02 -15.67
CA PRO A 115 -9.49 -2.25 -15.85
C PRO A 115 -8.70 -3.53 -15.54
N THR A 116 -7.39 -3.54 -15.79
CA THR A 116 -6.53 -4.70 -15.61
C THR A 116 -6.24 -4.99 -14.13
N LEU A 117 -6.35 -3.98 -13.26
CA LEU A 117 -6.06 -4.08 -11.83
C LEU A 117 -7.33 -4.15 -10.96
N GLN A 118 -8.52 -4.13 -11.55
CA GLN A 118 -9.78 -4.13 -10.78
C GLN A 118 -9.90 -5.32 -9.83
N THR A 119 -9.34 -6.49 -10.19
CA THR A 119 -9.33 -7.66 -9.29
C THR A 119 -8.44 -7.42 -8.07
N ALA A 120 -7.29 -6.76 -8.24
CA ALA A 120 -6.38 -6.44 -7.14
C ALA A 120 -6.98 -5.39 -6.18
N PHE A 121 -7.82 -4.49 -6.70
CA PHE A 121 -8.44 -3.44 -5.91
C PHE A 121 -9.86 -3.78 -5.42
N ALA A 122 -10.41 -4.94 -5.77
CA ALA A 122 -11.79 -5.31 -5.44
C ALA A 122 -12.09 -5.25 -3.93
N GLY A 123 -11.11 -5.64 -3.09
CA GLY A 123 -11.26 -5.56 -1.64
C GLY A 123 -11.02 -4.16 -1.06
N LEU A 124 -10.30 -3.27 -1.75
CA LEU A 124 -10.10 -1.87 -1.35
C LEU A 124 -11.28 -0.98 -1.74
N PHE A 125 -11.93 -1.27 -2.87
CA PHE A 125 -13.12 -0.57 -3.36
C PHE A 125 -14.30 -1.55 -3.50
N PRO A 126 -14.81 -2.10 -2.38
CA PRO A 126 -15.89 -3.08 -2.39
C PRO A 126 -17.17 -2.50 -2.99
N ARG A 127 -17.79 -3.25 -3.91
CA ARG A 127 -19.07 -2.94 -4.58
C ARG A 127 -20.15 -3.99 -4.33
N ASP A 128 -19.85 -4.97 -3.49
CA ASP A 128 -20.68 -6.13 -3.17
C ASP A 128 -21.77 -5.79 -2.13
N ASN A 129 -21.40 -5.07 -1.07
CA ASN A 129 -22.28 -4.75 0.04
C ASN A 129 -22.26 -3.24 0.32
N PRO A 130 -23.43 -2.56 0.38
CA PRO A 130 -23.53 -1.14 0.71
C PRO A 130 -22.81 -0.73 2.00
N GLN A 131 -22.76 -1.60 3.01
CA GLN A 131 -22.04 -1.32 4.27
C GLN A 131 -20.52 -1.27 4.04
N ASN A 132 -19.97 -2.23 3.30
CA ASN A 132 -18.55 -2.28 2.95
C ASN A 132 -18.16 -1.09 2.07
N THR A 133 -18.99 -0.75 1.07
CA THR A 133 -18.78 0.41 0.20
C THR A 133 -18.75 1.71 1.01
N ARG A 134 -19.71 1.92 1.92
CA ARG A 134 -19.72 3.10 2.81
C ARG A 134 -18.50 3.15 3.71
N PHE A 135 -18.07 2.01 4.24
CA PHE A 135 -16.87 1.93 5.06
C PHE A 135 -15.63 2.37 4.28
N ALA A 136 -15.45 1.89 3.05
CA ALA A 136 -14.34 2.29 2.19
C ALA A 136 -14.39 3.79 1.81
N ILE A 137 -15.55 4.31 1.41
CA ILE A 137 -15.76 5.74 1.14
C ILE A 137 -15.38 6.59 2.36
N ASN A 138 -15.88 6.22 3.54
CA ASN A 138 -15.55 6.92 4.78
C ASN A 138 -14.06 6.86 5.11
N PHE A 139 -13.40 5.73 4.86
CA PHE A 139 -11.97 5.60 5.07
C PHE A 139 -11.16 6.54 4.17
N PHE A 140 -11.44 6.58 2.87
CA PHE A 140 -10.70 7.43 1.93
C PHE A 140 -11.02 8.92 2.11
N THR A 141 -12.27 9.27 2.39
CA THR A 141 -12.65 10.66 2.72
C THR A 141 -11.96 11.16 4.01
N LEU A 142 -11.95 10.38 5.09
CA LEU A 142 -11.22 10.73 6.34
C LEU A 142 -9.70 10.79 6.16
N THR A 143 -9.18 10.08 5.16
CA THR A 143 -7.75 10.11 4.80
C THR A 143 -7.38 11.35 3.95
N GLY A 144 -8.38 12.10 3.47
CA GLY A 144 -8.19 13.25 2.58
C GLY A 144 -8.12 12.87 1.09
N LEU A 145 -8.51 11.64 0.76
CA LEU A 145 -8.41 11.05 -0.59
C LEU A 145 -9.79 10.63 -1.12
N GLY A 146 -10.83 11.38 -0.76
CA GLY A 146 -12.21 11.10 -1.19
C GLY A 146 -12.40 11.07 -2.71
N GLY A 147 -11.50 11.67 -3.49
CA GLY A 147 -11.54 11.59 -4.95
C GLY A 147 -11.23 10.21 -5.54
N LEU A 148 -10.82 9.23 -4.72
CA LEU A 148 -10.60 7.84 -5.15
C LEU A 148 -11.87 6.97 -5.12
N THR A 149 -12.93 7.43 -4.47
CA THR A 149 -14.17 6.66 -4.21
C THR A 149 -15.40 7.41 -4.69
#